data_AF-A0A9E4E8D8-F1
#
_entry.id   AF-A0A9E4E8D8-F1
#
_cell.length_a   1.000
_cell.length_b   1.000
_cell.length_c   1.000
_cell.angle_alpha   90.00
_cell.angle_beta   90.00
_cell.angle_gamma   90.00
#
_symmetry.space_group_name_H-M   'P 1'
#
loop_
_entity.id
_entity.type
_entity.pdbx_description
1 polymer ?
#
loop_
_entity_poly.entity_id
_entity_poly.type
_entity_poly.pdbx_seq_one_letter_code
_entity_poly.pdbx_strand_id
1 'polypeptide(L)' 'MENILNLSRQPKTLDLERTDDGTLRLVITLKKLGQVSAMEYFLDGDDARKLAEALGR' A
#
# COMPACT_ATOMS: atom_id res chain seq x y z
N MET A 1 -7.37 12.27 -1.25
CA MET A 1 -6.47 11.09 -1.31
C MET A 1 -6.34 10.64 -2.76
N GLU A 2 -5.13 10.31 -3.20
CA GLU A 2 -4.78 9.91 -4.57
C GLU A 2 -4.20 8.49 -4.57
N ASN A 3 -4.71 7.58 -5.40
CA ASN A 3 -4.13 6.24 -5.55
C ASN A 3 -2.98 6.29 -6.57
N ILE A 4 -1.75 6.06 -6.10
CA ILE A 4 -0.51 6.09 -6.90
C ILE A 4 -0.28 4.74 -7.60
N LEU A 5 -0.60 3.64 -6.92
CA LEU A 5 -0.39 2.29 -7.42
C LEU A 5 -1.43 1.34 -6.83
N ASN A 6 -2.05 0.53 -7.70
CA ASN A 6 -2.88 -0.60 -7.30
C ASN A 6 -2.29 -1.88 -7.89
N LEU A 7 -1.94 -2.83 -7.02
CA LEU A 7 -1.55 -4.19 -7.38
C LEU A 7 -2.60 -5.16 -6.83
N SER A 8 -3.51 -5.61 -7.69
CA SER A 8 -4.57 -6.55 -7.33
C SER A 8 -4.25 -7.96 -7.81
N ARG A 9 -4.03 -8.88 -6.86
CA ARG A 9 -3.89 -10.32 -7.12
C ARG A 9 -4.59 -11.10 -6.02
N GLN A 10 -5.84 -11.49 -6.27
CA GLN A 10 -6.64 -12.27 -5.33
C GLN A 10 -5.84 -13.45 -4.76
N PRO A 11 -5.86 -13.69 -3.43
CA PRO A 11 -6.71 -13.05 -2.41
C PRO A 11 -6.20 -11.71 -1.84
N LYS A 12 -5.17 -11.10 -2.43
CA LYS A 12 -4.49 -9.92 -1.85
C LYS A 12 -4.59 -8.71 -2.77
N THR A 13 -4.72 -7.53 -2.19
CA THR A 13 -4.49 -6.27 -2.91
C THR A 13 -3.47 -5.45 -2.15
N LEU A 14 -2.71 -4.67 -2.88
CA LEU A 14 -1.78 -3.69 -2.36
C LEU A 14 -2.06 -2.37 -3.05
N ASP A 15 -2.33 -1.35 -2.26
CA ASP A 15 -2.63 0.00 -2.70
C ASP A 15 -1.59 0.94 -2.10
N LEU A 16 -0.92 1.74 -2.93
CA LEU A 16 -0.10 2.86 -2.50
C LEU A 16 -0.86 4.14 -2.78
N GLU A 17 -1.07 4.94 -1.75
CA GLU A 17 -1.85 6.16 -1.81
C GLU A 17 -1.03 7.35 -1.31
N ARG A 18 -1.32 8.52 -1.86
CA ARG A 18 -0.92 9.80 -1.28
C ARG A 18 -2.10 10.40 -0.54
N THR A 19 -1.90 10.64 0.74
CA THR A 19 -2.87 11.34 1.59
C THR A 19 -2.86 12.84 1.30
N ASP A 20 -3.86 13.57 1.82
CA ASP A 20 -4.04 15.00 1.51
C ASP A 20 -2.92 15.89 2.09
N ASP A 21 -2.21 15.41 3.13
CA ASP A 21 -1.04 16.07 3.70
C ASP A 21 0.28 15.70 2.99
N GLY A 22 0.21 14.86 1.95
CA GLY A 22 1.35 14.42 1.16
C GLY A 22 2.01 13.14 1.64
N THR A 23 1.61 12.60 2.80
CA THR A 23 2.15 11.33 3.35
C THR A 23 1.78 10.15 2.47
N LEU A 24 2.72 9.23 2.27
CA LEU A 24 2.49 7.97 1.55
C LEU A 24 1.87 6.93 2.49
N ARG A 25 0.80 6.28 2.05
CA ARG A 25 0.09 5.22 2.77
C ARG A 25 0.08 3.95 1.93
N LEU A 26 0.58 2.86 2.47
CA LEU A 26 0.49 1.53 1.89
C LEU A 26 -0.63 0.75 2.57
N VAL A 27 -1.63 0.33 1.79
CA VAL A 27 -2.76 -0.48 2.27
C VAL A 27 -2.64 -1.88 1.68
N ILE A 28 -2.56 -2.88 2.55
CA ILE A 28 -2.55 -4.29 2.17
C ILE A 28 -3.88 -4.89 2.59
N THR A 29 -4.70 -5.30 1.61
CA THR A 29 -5.97 -5.98 1.88
C THR A 29 -5.83 -7.46 1.61
N LEU A 30 -6.25 -8.29 2.58
CA LEU A 30 -6.30 -9.74 2.48
C LEU A 30 -7.75 -10.19 2.54
N LYS A 31 -8.17 -11.03 1.60
CA LYS A 31 -9.50 -11.65 1.56
C LYS A 31 -9.38 -13.16 1.74
N LYS A 32 -9.79 -13.71 2.87
CA LYS A 32 -9.71 -15.15 3.14
C LYS A 32 -10.95 -15.64 3.88
N LEU A 33 -11.55 -16.74 3.42
CA LEU A 33 -12.70 -17.40 4.05
C LEU A 33 -13.87 -16.44 4.38
N GLY A 34 -14.16 -15.50 3.46
CA GLY A 34 -15.21 -14.50 3.65
C GLY A 34 -14.84 -13.32 4.57
N GLN A 35 -13.66 -13.33 5.18
CA GLN A 35 -13.14 -12.20 5.96
C GLN A 35 -12.26 -11.30 5.09
N VAL A 36 -12.38 -9.99 5.31
CA VAL A 36 -11.54 -8.96 4.70
C VAL A 36 -10.78 -8.25 5.81
N SER A 37 -9.46 -8.27 5.73
CA SER A 37 -8.57 -7.55 6.65
C SER A 37 -7.73 -6.58 5.87
N ALA A 38 -7.72 -5.31 6.29
CA ALA A 38 -6.84 -4.29 5.75
C ALA A 38 -5.79 -3.92 6.78
N MET A 39 -4.54 -3.81 6.34
CA MET A 39 -3.42 -3.32 7.14
C MET A 39 -2.92 -2.03 6.48
N GLU A 40 -2.71 -1.01 7.28
CA GLU A 40 -2.33 0.32 6.82
C GLU A 40 -0.97 0.69 7.39
N TYR A 41 -0.07 1.15 6.53
CA TYR A 41 1.26 1.60 6.90
C TYR A 41 1.47 3.00 6.33
N PHE A 42 1.77 3.95 7.21
CA PHE A 42 2.19 5.29 6.80
C PHE A 42 3.72 5.27 6.64
N LEU A 43 4.19 5.60 5.45
CA LEU A 43 5.60 5.49 5.09
C LEU A 43 6.29 6.81 5.36
N ASP A 44 7.37 6.78 6.13
CA ASP A 44 8.30 7.89 6.21
C ASP A 44 9.25 7.91 4.99
N GLY A 45 10.20 8.85 4.97
CA GLY A 45 11.13 9.00 3.85
C GLY A 45 12.05 7.78 3.64
N ASP A 46 12.44 7.07 4.70
CA ASP A 46 13.31 5.91 4.60
C ASP A 46 12.52 4.66 4.17
N ASP A 47 11.30 4.49 4.68
CA ASP A 47 10.38 3.43 4.27
C ASP A 47 9.99 3.56 2.80
N ALA A 48 9.68 4.79 2.34
CA ALA A 48 9.37 5.06 0.94
C ALA A 48 10.54 4.70 0.01
N ARG A 49 11.77 5.02 0.43
CA ARG A 49 12.99 4.68 -0.32
C ARG A 49 13.19 3.17 -0.40
N LYS A 50 13.10 2.44 0.71
CA LYS A 50 13.20 0.98 0.74
C LYS A 50 12.13 0.30 -0.10
N LEU A 51 10.91 0.85 -0.10
CA LEU A 51 9.83 0.34 -0.92
C LEU A 51 10.13 0.53 -2.42
N ALA A 52 10.67 1.68 -2.82
CA ALA A 52 11.08 1.92 -4.21
C ALA A 52 12.15 0.91 -4.66
N GLU A 53 13.19 0.71 -3.84
CA GLU A 53 14.26 -0.28 -4.08
C GLU A 53 13.70 -1.70 -4.24
N ALA A 54 12.77 -2.10 -3.36
CA ALA A 54 12.12 -3.42 -3.40
C ALA A 54 11.23 -3.62 -4.65
N LEU A 55 10.69 -2.55 -5.21
CA LEU A 55 9.91 -2.56 -6.45
C LEU A 55 10.79 -2.44 -7.71
N GLY A 56 12.11 -2.34 -7.56
CA GLY A 56 13.06 -2.20 -8.67
C GLY A 56 13.00 -0.83 -9.34
N ARG A 57 12.70 0.23 -8.59
CA ARG A 57 12.69 1.62 -9.05
C ARG A 57 13.77 2.45 -8.40
#